data_AF-A0A6H2C2Z8-F1
#
_entry.id   AF-A0A6H2C2Z8-F1
#
_cell.length_a   1.000
_cell.length_b   1.000
_cell.length_c   1.000
_cell.angle_alpha   90.00
_cell.angle_beta   90.00
_cell.angle_gamma   90.00
#
_symmetry.space_group_name_H-M   'P 1'
#
loop_
_entity.id
_entity.type
_entity.pdbx_description
1 polymer ?
#
loop_
_entity_poly.entity_id
_entity_poly.type
_entity_poly.pdbx_seq_one_letter_code
_entity_poly.pdbx_strand_id
1 'polypeptide(L)'
;MNITDLFNVANLFVLPFWALMILLPNWKITRKVMESYLPFVVLAGAYLYLFVTSITPENAAALSNPQLADIARFFSNETAAATGWIHFLVMDLFVGRWIYWEGQKTGIWTIHSIALCLFAGPLGVLSHIFTYWITKAFSKGSESVIVTQKAEV
;
A
#
# COMPACT_ATOMS: atom_id res chain seq x y z
N MET A 1 -14.17 -22.80 4.83
CA MET A 1 -14.24 -21.36 5.13
C MET A 1 -14.94 -20.70 3.95
N ASN A 2 -15.98 -19.91 4.16
CA ASN A 2 -16.71 -19.29 3.05
C ASN A 2 -15.91 -18.09 2.50
N ILE A 3 -16.20 -17.64 1.27
CA ILE A 3 -15.53 -16.49 0.64
C ILE A 3 -15.68 -15.23 1.49
N THR A 4 -16.87 -15.02 2.04
CA THR A 4 -17.17 -13.91 2.95
C THR A 4 -16.29 -13.92 4.20
N ASP A 5 -16.02 -15.11 4.76
CA ASP A 5 -15.14 -15.24 5.93
C ASP A 5 -13.71 -14.85 5.56
N LEU A 6 -13.21 -15.31 4.40
CA LEU A 6 -11.86 -14.98 3.93
C LEU A 6 -11.72 -13.48 3.65
N PHE A 7 -12.73 -12.88 3.04
CA PHE A 7 -12.81 -11.43 2.83
C PHE A 7 -12.76 -10.66 4.17
N ASN A 8 -13.57 -11.06 5.15
CA ASN A 8 -13.61 -10.40 6.46
C ASN A 8 -12.29 -10.57 7.21
N VAL A 9 -11.71 -11.76 7.19
CA VAL A 9 -10.40 -12.05 7.79
C VAL A 9 -9.30 -11.21 7.12
N ALA A 10 -9.28 -11.10 5.79
CA ALA A 10 -8.29 -10.30 5.09
C ALA A 10 -8.38 -8.81 5.46
N ASN A 11 -9.60 -8.25 5.54
CA ASN A 11 -9.81 -6.87 5.97
C ASN A 11 -9.35 -6.66 7.43
N LEU A 12 -9.73 -7.55 8.34
CA LEU A 12 -9.32 -7.46 9.74
C LEU A 12 -7.80 -7.64 9.90
N PHE A 13 -7.19 -8.51 9.09
CA PHE A 13 -5.76 -8.82 9.15
C PHE A 13 -4.90 -7.60 8.82
N VAL A 14 -5.30 -6.76 7.86
CA VAL A 14 -4.49 -5.59 7.48
C VAL A 14 -4.51 -4.47 8.54
N LEU A 15 -5.61 -4.33 9.30
CA LEU A 15 -5.83 -3.18 10.20
C LEU A 15 -4.76 -3.01 11.29
N PRO A 16 -4.31 -4.07 11.99
CA PRO A 16 -3.21 -3.96 12.95
C PRO A 16 -1.93 -3.36 12.35
N PHE A 17 -1.59 -3.72 11.10
CA PHE A 17 -0.37 -3.20 10.46
C PHE A 17 -0.49 -1.70 10.18
N TRP A 18 -1.65 -1.25 9.70
CA TRP A 18 -1.94 0.17 9.52
C TRP A 18 -1.91 0.94 10.83
N ALA A 19 -2.56 0.40 11.87
CA ALA A 19 -2.55 1.00 13.21
C ALA A 19 -1.13 1.13 13.77
N LEU A 20 -0.29 0.10 13.61
CA LEU A 20 1.11 0.15 14.02
C LEU A 20 1.89 1.23 13.27
N MET A 21 1.74 1.33 11.95
CA MET A 21 2.44 2.33 11.14
C MET A 21 1.99 3.77 11.44
N ILE A 22 0.71 3.98 11.73
CA ILE A 22 0.14 5.31 11.98
C ILE A 22 0.37 5.76 13.43
N LEU A 23 0.03 4.92 14.40
CA LEU A 23 0.03 5.29 15.82
C LEU A 23 1.39 5.10 16.49
N LEU A 24 2.13 4.07 16.08
CA LEU A 24 3.38 3.66 16.72
C LEU A 24 4.53 3.49 15.70
N PRO A 25 4.83 4.48 14.85
CA PRO A 25 5.79 4.34 13.75
C PRO A 25 7.22 4.06 14.22
N ASN A 26 7.60 4.50 15.41
CA ASN A 26 8.97 4.34 15.92
C ASN A 26 9.14 3.12 16.84
N TRP A 27 8.08 2.36 17.10
CA TRP A 27 8.13 1.24 18.02
C TRP A 27 8.95 0.08 17.45
N LYS A 28 9.77 -0.56 18.29
CA LYS A 28 10.65 -1.68 17.87
C LYS A 28 9.86 -2.82 17.24
N ILE A 29 8.65 -3.08 17.72
CA ILE A 29 7.77 -4.11 17.16
C ILE A 29 7.28 -3.70 15.78
N THR A 30 6.78 -2.47 15.60
CA THR A 30 6.37 -1.94 14.29
C THR A 30 7.46 -2.09 13.24
N ARG A 31 8.70 -1.67 13.57
CA ARG A 31 9.86 -1.82 12.69
C ARG A 31 10.10 -3.29 12.33
N LYS A 32 10.17 -4.19 13.31
CA LYS A 32 10.41 -5.62 13.08
C LYS A 32 9.31 -6.28 12.23
N VAL A 33 8.06 -5.92 12.45
CA VAL A 33 6.92 -6.44 11.69
C VAL A 33 6.96 -5.92 10.25
N MET A 34 7.25 -4.63 10.06
CA MET A 34 7.38 -4.00 8.74
C MET A 34 8.70 -4.33 8.02
N GLU A 35 9.71 -4.86 8.70
CA GLU A 35 10.91 -5.45 8.06
C GLU A 35 10.56 -6.80 7.42
N SER A 36 9.67 -7.56 8.04
CA SER A 36 9.28 -8.89 7.56
C SER A 36 8.40 -8.85 6.31
N TYR A 37 8.60 -9.81 5.42
CA TYR A 37 7.71 -10.05 4.28
C TYR A 37 6.53 -10.97 4.64
N LEU A 38 6.50 -11.52 5.86
CA LEU A 38 5.51 -12.52 6.26
C LEU A 38 4.04 -12.05 6.08
N PRO A 39 3.65 -10.82 6.47
CA PRO A 39 2.27 -10.35 6.27
C PRO A 39 1.85 -10.37 4.79
N PHE A 40 2.78 -10.02 3.89
CA PHE A 40 2.55 -9.98 2.45
C PHE A 40 2.47 -11.38 1.86
N VAL A 41 3.30 -12.31 2.33
CA VAL A 41 3.25 -13.71 1.89
C VAL A 41 1.92 -14.35 2.27
N VAL A 42 1.41 -14.08 3.47
CA VAL A 42 0.10 -14.58 3.92
C VAL A 42 -1.03 -14.04 3.03
N LEU A 43 -1.05 -12.72 2.80
CA LEU A 43 -2.07 -12.09 1.94
C LEU A 43 -1.95 -12.53 0.48
N ALA A 44 -0.73 -12.63 -0.06
CA ALA A 44 -0.48 -13.12 -1.41
C ALA A 44 -0.88 -14.59 -1.58
N GLY A 45 -0.70 -15.42 -0.54
CA GLY A 45 -1.18 -16.79 -0.52
C GLY A 45 -2.71 -16.87 -0.55
N ALA A 46 -3.40 -16.03 0.23
CA ALA A 46 -4.86 -15.92 0.19
C ALA A 46 -5.36 -15.43 -1.18
N TYR A 47 -4.68 -14.43 -1.77
CA TYR A 47 -4.94 -13.98 -3.13
C TYR A 47 -4.75 -15.12 -4.14
N LEU A 48 -3.64 -15.84 -4.09
CA LEU A 48 -3.32 -16.91 -5.03
C LEU A 48 -4.37 -18.03 -4.95
N TYR A 49 -4.78 -18.41 -3.74
CA TYR A 49 -5.85 -19.38 -3.54
C TYR A 49 -7.14 -18.95 -4.23
N LEU A 50 -7.63 -17.74 -3.94
CA LEU A 50 -8.85 -17.22 -4.55
C LEU A 50 -8.73 -17.05 -6.06
N PHE A 51 -7.61 -16.52 -6.53
CA PHE A 51 -7.32 -16.32 -7.94
C PHE A 51 -7.42 -17.63 -8.71
N VAL A 52 -6.73 -18.68 -8.26
CA VAL A 52 -6.76 -20.01 -8.90
C VAL A 52 -8.16 -20.61 -8.85
N THR A 53 -8.90 -20.47 -7.73
CA THR A 53 -10.28 -20.98 -7.64
C THR A 53 -11.30 -20.18 -8.46
N SER A 54 -10.99 -18.92 -8.77
CA SER A 54 -11.86 -18.02 -9.55
C SER A 54 -11.63 -18.12 -11.07
N ILE A 55 -10.52 -18.74 -11.50
CA ILE A 55 -10.22 -18.95 -12.92
C ILE A 55 -11.13 -20.05 -13.46
N THR A 56 -12.05 -19.64 -14.33
CA THR A 56 -12.81 -20.52 -15.22
C THR A 56 -12.27 -20.36 -16.65
N PRO A 57 -12.55 -21.30 -17.58
CA PRO A 57 -12.16 -21.15 -18.98
C PRO A 57 -12.67 -19.85 -19.62
N GLU A 58 -13.88 -19.44 -19.22
CA GLU A 58 -14.54 -18.21 -19.68
C GLU A 58 -13.82 -16.96 -19.14
N ASN A 59 -13.44 -16.95 -17.86
CA ASN A 59 -12.69 -15.85 -17.24
C ASN A 59 -11.24 -15.78 -17.76
N ALA A 60 -10.61 -16.93 -18.04
CA ALA A 60 -9.27 -16.98 -18.61
C ALA A 60 -9.23 -16.39 -20.03
N ALA A 61 -10.26 -16.67 -20.85
CA ALA A 61 -10.40 -16.06 -22.17
C ALA A 61 -10.61 -14.54 -22.06
N ALA A 62 -11.47 -14.09 -21.13
CA ALA A 62 -11.67 -12.67 -20.86
C ALA A 62 -10.38 -11.95 -20.42
N LEU A 63 -9.54 -12.58 -19.59
CA LEU A 63 -8.25 -12.02 -19.18
C LEU A 63 -7.22 -11.92 -20.32
N SER A 64 -7.36 -12.73 -21.38
CA SER A 64 -6.43 -12.72 -22.52
C SER A 64 -6.67 -11.57 -23.50
N ASN A 65 -7.92 -11.07 -23.60
CA ASN A 65 -8.27 -9.87 -24.35
C ASN A 65 -9.30 -9.03 -23.57
N PRO A 66 -8.86 -8.37 -22.49
CA PRO A 66 -9.77 -7.77 -21.52
C PRO A 66 -10.50 -6.54 -22.10
N GLN A 67 -11.80 -6.67 -22.30
CA GLN A 67 -12.68 -5.51 -22.49
C GLN A 67 -13.25 -5.06 -21.14
N LEU A 68 -13.56 -3.76 -21.01
CA LEU A 68 -14.12 -3.21 -19.77
C LEU A 68 -15.40 -3.93 -19.34
N ALA A 69 -16.24 -4.32 -20.31
CA ALA A 69 -17.47 -5.06 -20.05
C ALA A 69 -17.20 -6.45 -19.46
N ASP A 70 -16.16 -7.14 -19.94
CA ASP A 70 -15.79 -8.48 -19.45
C ASP A 70 -15.22 -8.41 -18.04
N ILE A 71 -14.41 -7.38 -17.75
CA ILE A 71 -13.92 -7.12 -16.39
C ILE A 71 -15.08 -6.81 -15.45
N ALA A 72 -16.01 -5.93 -15.85
CA ALA A 72 -17.17 -5.61 -15.02
C ALA A 72 -18.03 -6.84 -14.73
N ARG A 73 -18.23 -7.71 -15.73
CA ARG A 73 -18.93 -8.99 -15.55
C ARG A 73 -18.16 -9.93 -14.64
N PHE A 74 -16.84 -10.01 -14.75
CA PHE A 74 -15.99 -10.81 -13.86
C PHE A 74 -16.20 -10.38 -12.40
N PHE A 75 -16.19 -9.08 -12.10
CA PHE A 75 -16.43 -8.53 -10.77
C PHE A 75 -17.87 -8.69 -10.25
N SER A 76 -18.83 -9.12 -11.07
CA SER A 76 -20.19 -9.43 -10.59
C SER A 76 -20.27 -10.72 -9.76
N ASN A 77 -19.26 -11.59 -9.87
CA ASN A 77 -19.15 -12.81 -9.05
C ASN A 77 -18.46 -12.49 -7.72
N GLU A 78 -19.06 -12.92 -6.61
CA GLU A 78 -18.53 -12.70 -5.26
C GLU A 78 -17.08 -13.19 -5.08
N THR A 79 -16.73 -14.34 -5.67
CA THR A 79 -15.38 -14.91 -5.60
C THR A 79 -14.37 -14.01 -6.30
N ALA A 80 -14.70 -13.56 -7.51
CA ALA A 80 -13.84 -12.69 -8.31
C ALA A 80 -13.70 -11.30 -7.68
N ALA A 81 -14.79 -10.76 -7.10
CA ALA A 81 -14.75 -9.53 -6.34
C ALA A 81 -13.85 -9.64 -5.11
N ALA A 82 -13.96 -10.73 -4.35
CA ALA A 82 -13.08 -10.99 -3.21
C ALA A 82 -11.60 -11.14 -3.64
N THR A 83 -11.32 -11.83 -4.76
CA THR A 83 -9.98 -11.93 -5.34
C THR A 83 -9.40 -10.55 -5.64
N GLY A 84 -10.15 -9.70 -6.35
CA GLY A 84 -9.70 -8.36 -6.69
C GLY A 84 -9.57 -7.45 -5.45
N TRP A 85 -10.44 -7.60 -4.45
CA TRP A 85 -10.33 -6.86 -3.21
C TRP A 85 -9.06 -7.22 -2.44
N ILE A 86 -8.76 -8.51 -2.28
CA ILE A 86 -7.53 -8.94 -1.61
C ILE A 86 -6.30 -8.50 -2.41
N HIS A 87 -6.37 -8.49 -3.74
CA HIS A 87 -5.32 -7.89 -4.57
C HIS A 87 -5.05 -6.43 -4.18
N PHE A 88 -6.08 -5.60 -4.02
CA PHE A 88 -5.93 -4.22 -3.56
C PHE A 88 -5.36 -4.15 -2.15
N LEU A 89 -5.85 -4.96 -1.21
CA LEU A 89 -5.33 -4.99 0.16
C LEU A 89 -3.82 -5.30 0.22
N VAL A 90 -3.35 -6.26 -0.58
CA VAL A 90 -1.93 -6.62 -0.66
C VAL A 90 -1.12 -5.45 -1.19
N MET A 91 -1.56 -4.85 -2.30
CA MET A 91 -0.85 -3.75 -2.96
C MET A 91 -0.83 -2.49 -2.10
N ASP A 92 -1.96 -2.11 -1.52
CA ASP A 92 -2.08 -0.94 -0.65
C ASP A 92 -1.22 -1.09 0.60
N LEU A 93 -1.22 -2.26 1.25
CA LEU A 93 -0.35 -2.49 2.40
C LEU A 93 1.13 -2.45 2.00
N PHE A 94 1.48 -2.96 0.81
CA PHE A 94 2.86 -2.96 0.34
C PHE A 94 3.36 -1.54 0.06
N VAL A 95 2.52 -0.74 -0.58
CA VAL A 95 2.76 0.68 -0.82
C VAL A 95 2.83 1.45 0.49
N GLY A 96 1.93 1.20 1.43
CA GLY A 96 1.93 1.80 2.77
C GLY A 96 3.22 1.50 3.53
N ARG A 97 3.70 0.25 3.46
CA ARG A 97 5.01 -0.16 4.00
C ARG A 97 6.16 0.59 3.34
N TRP A 98 6.12 0.75 2.02
CA TRP A 98 7.15 1.49 1.30
C TRP A 98 7.20 2.95 1.77
N ILE A 99 6.05 3.64 1.82
CA ILE A 99 5.93 5.01 2.34
C ILE A 99 6.44 5.10 3.79
N TYR A 100 6.06 4.13 4.63
CA TYR A 100 6.55 4.06 6.01
C TYR A 100 8.08 4.05 6.06
N TRP A 101 8.74 3.16 5.31
CA TRP A 101 10.20 3.08 5.28
C TRP A 101 10.88 4.31 4.68
N GLU A 102 10.28 4.93 3.67
CA GLU A 102 10.79 6.20 3.14
C GLU A 102 10.73 7.31 4.20
N GLY A 103 9.64 7.39 4.97
CA GLY A 103 9.54 8.28 6.13
C GLY A 103 10.62 7.99 7.18
N GLN A 104 10.89 6.72 7.47
CA GLN A 104 11.93 6.32 8.42
C GLN A 104 13.35 6.71 7.97
N LYS A 105 13.65 6.63 6.68
CA LYS A 105 14.97 6.99 6.14
C LYS A 105 15.17 8.51 6.04
N THR A 106 14.12 9.22 5.64
CA THR A 106 14.18 10.66 5.34
C THR A 106 13.82 11.54 6.52
N GLY A 107 13.19 10.99 7.56
CA GLY A 107 12.64 11.75 8.68
C GLY A 107 11.37 12.53 8.33
N ILE A 108 10.83 12.35 7.13
CA ILE A 108 9.65 13.07 6.66
C ILE A 108 8.40 12.48 7.31
N TRP A 109 7.47 13.36 7.68
CA TRP A 109 6.18 12.95 8.22
C TRP A 109 5.38 12.18 7.16
N THR A 110 4.94 10.96 7.47
CA THR A 110 4.27 10.08 6.50
C THR A 110 2.89 9.61 6.92
N ILE A 111 2.40 10.02 8.11
CA ILE A 111 1.12 9.55 8.66
C ILE A 111 -0.04 9.87 7.72
N HIS A 112 -0.07 11.08 7.15
CA HIS A 112 -1.11 11.49 6.21
C HIS A 112 -1.08 10.65 4.92
N SER A 113 0.10 10.36 4.38
CA SER A 113 0.27 9.53 3.19
C SER A 113 -0.12 8.08 3.44
N ILE A 114 0.23 7.53 4.60
CA ILE A 114 -0.14 6.16 5.01
C ILE A 114 -1.66 6.06 5.22
N ALA A 115 -2.28 7.05 5.88
CA ALA A 115 -3.72 7.10 6.06
C ALA A 115 -4.47 7.21 4.72
N LEU A 116 -3.97 8.00 3.77
CA LEU A 116 -4.53 8.06 2.42
C LEU A 116 -4.34 6.74 1.67
N CYS A 117 -3.19 6.09 1.83
CA CYS A 117 -2.87 4.80 1.21
C CYS A 117 -3.82 3.68 1.68
N LEU A 118 -4.32 3.73 2.91
CA LEU A 118 -5.29 2.77 3.44
C LEU A 118 -6.62 2.79 2.65
N PHE A 119 -7.07 3.96 2.22
CA PHE A 119 -8.33 4.10 1.47
C PHE A 119 -8.12 4.08 -0.05
N ALA A 120 -6.96 4.56 -0.50
CA ALA A 120 -6.58 4.62 -1.90
C ALA A 120 -5.06 4.66 -2.02
N GLY A 121 -4.43 3.50 -2.29
CA GLY A 121 -2.99 3.38 -2.50
C GLY A 121 -2.37 4.48 -3.39
N PRO A 122 -2.93 4.77 -4.59
CA PRO A 122 -2.41 5.80 -5.48
C PRO A 122 -2.39 7.21 -4.88
N LEU A 123 -3.40 7.56 -4.09
CA LEU A 123 -3.47 8.87 -3.43
C LEU A 123 -2.45 8.99 -2.30
N GLY A 124 -2.19 7.90 -1.58
CA GLY A 124 -1.13 7.83 -0.58
C GLY A 124 0.26 8.09 -1.19
N VAL A 125 0.57 7.45 -2.32
CA VAL A 125 1.83 7.64 -3.05
C VAL A 125 1.98 9.09 -3.51
N LEU A 126 0.95 9.63 -4.16
CA LEU A 126 0.96 11.02 -4.64
C LEU A 126 1.20 12.00 -3.50
N SER A 127 0.51 11.78 -2.37
CA SER A 127 0.68 12.57 -1.16
C SER A 127 2.12 12.50 -0.65
N HIS A 128 2.72 11.31 -0.59
CA HIS A 128 4.09 11.14 -0.11
C HIS A 128 5.10 11.86 -1.00
N ILE A 129 5.01 11.66 -2.31
CA ILE A 129 5.89 12.30 -3.31
C ILE A 129 5.81 13.82 -3.19
N PHE A 130 4.59 14.36 -3.06
CA PHE A 130 4.38 15.79 -2.88
C PHE A 130 5.07 16.32 -1.63
N THR A 131 4.87 15.69 -0.47
CA THR A 131 5.57 16.09 0.76
C THR A 131 7.08 15.93 0.65
N TYR A 132 7.56 14.86 0.01
CA TYR A 132 8.98 14.62 -0.19
C TYR A 132 9.66 15.75 -0.99
N TRP A 133 9.05 16.16 -2.10
CA TRP A 133 9.57 17.25 -2.93
C TRP A 133 9.56 18.59 -2.21
N ILE A 134 8.49 18.89 -1.48
CA ILE A 134 8.38 20.12 -0.70
C ILE A 134 9.48 20.19 0.35
N THR A 135 9.63 19.15 1.17
CA THR A 135 10.65 19.15 2.23
C THR A 135 12.05 19.29 1.66
N LYS A 136 12.35 18.60 0.55
CA LYS A 136 13.67 18.68 -0.11
C LYS A 136 13.95 20.07 -0.69
N ALA A 137 12.94 20.73 -1.27
CA ALA A 137 13.08 22.09 -1.81
C ALA A 137 13.42 23.09 -0.70
N PHE A 138 12.76 22.98 0.46
CA PHE A 138 13.05 23.82 1.62
C PHE A 138 14.45 23.58 2.21
N SER A 139 14.88 22.32 2.32
CA SER A 139 16.24 22.01 2.78
C SER A 139 17.32 22.61 1.88
N LYS A 140 17.17 22.48 0.56
CA LYS A 140 18.14 23.01 -0.41
C LYS A 140 18.24 24.54 -0.36
N GLY A 141 17.13 25.23 -0.16
CA GLY A 141 17.10 26.69 -0.01
C GLY A 141 17.84 27.16 1.25
N SER A 142 17.69 26.44 2.37
CA SER A 142 18.40 26.78 3.62
C SER A 142 19.91 26.63 3.50
N GLU A 143 20.38 25.59 2.80
CA GLU A 143 21.80 25.29 2.63
C GLU A 143 22.49 26.33 1.73
N SER A 144 21.81 26.80 0.67
CA SER A 144 22.33 27.88 -0.19
C SER A 144 22.47 29.22 0.55
N VAL A 145 21.53 29.57 1.44
CA VAL A 145 21.57 30.83 2.19
C VAL A 145 22.75 30.84 3.18
N ILE A 146 23.00 29.71 3.86
CA ILE A 146 24.12 29.57 4.81
C ILE A 146 25.47 29.69 4.10
N VAL A 147 25.62 29.09 2.91
CA VAL A 147 26.87 29.15 2.13
C VAL A 147 27.15 30.58 1.65
N THR A 148 26.14 31.30 1.15
CA THR A 148 26.31 32.70 0.73
C THR A 148 26.71 33.60 1.91
N GLN A 149 26.08 33.43 3.07
CA GLN A 149 26.38 34.24 4.25
C GLN A 149 27.79 33.98 4.81
N LYS A 150 28.33 32.77 4.67
CA LYS A 150 29.74 32.46 5.03
C LYS A 150 30.77 32.97 4.01
N ALA A 151 30.37 33.21 2.76
CA ALA A 151 31.26 33.72 1.72
C ALA A 151 31.39 35.25 1.74
N GLU A 152 30.44 35.96 2.37
CA GLU A 152 30.43 37.42 2.52
C GLU A 152 31.12 37.93 3.81
N VAL A 153 31.61 37.04 4.67
CA VAL A 153 32.34 37.35 5.92
C VAL A 153 33.81 36.96 5.77
#